data_AF-A0A2M7W685-F1
#
_entry.id   AF-A0A2M7W685-F1
#
_cell.length_a   1.000
_cell.length_b   1.000
_cell.length_c   1.000
_cell.angle_alpha   90.00
_cell.angle_beta   90.00
_cell.angle_gamma   90.00
#
_symmetry.space_group_name_H-M   'P 1'
#
loop_
_entity.id
_entity.type
_entity.pdbx_description
1 polymer ?
#
loop_
_entity_poly.entity_id
_entity_poly.type
_entity_poly.pdbx_seq_one_letter_code
_entity_poly.pdbx_strand_id
1 'polypeptide(L)'
;MVNNEYNPVVTVDGEPIEWRSDLLGNYLSQVGSSYHLKQDLLGLLLALSPNVVSHEQLTSFLQISVDSLESLVYQTRRSMRKRGYPLRGLVEIETIINAGYRLKPVE
;
A
#
# COMPACT_ATOMS: atom_id res chain seq x y z
N MET A 1 -19.46 2.69 -37.44
CA MET A 1 -18.06 2.71 -36.97
C MET A 1 -17.88 4.00 -36.19
N VAL A 2 -17.69 3.96 -34.88
CA VAL A 2 -17.45 5.15 -34.06
C VAL A 2 -15.94 5.24 -33.85
N ASN A 3 -15.32 6.27 -34.44
CA ASN A 3 -13.93 6.63 -34.18
C ASN A 3 -13.86 7.27 -32.79
N ASN A 4 -13.38 6.51 -31.80
CA ASN A 4 -13.07 7.01 -30.48
C ASN A 4 -11.58 7.33 -30.39
N GLU A 5 -11.20 8.58 -30.66
CA GLU A 5 -9.91 9.11 -30.23
C GLU A 5 -10.14 10.43 -29.51
N TYR A 6 -10.53 10.34 -28.24
CA TYR A 6 -10.30 11.40 -27.27
C TYR A 6 -9.09 11.00 -26.44
N ASN A 7 -7.89 11.36 -26.90
CA ASN A 7 -6.67 11.31 -26.11
C ASN A 7 -6.44 12.71 -25.53
N PRO A 8 -6.82 12.99 -24.27
CA PRO A 8 -6.59 14.30 -23.68
C PRO A 8 -5.08 14.55 -23.55
N VAL A 9 -4.55 15.44 -24.37
CA VAL A 9 -3.17 15.92 -24.28
C VAL A 9 -3.07 16.85 -23.07
N VAL A 10 -2.57 16.32 -21.96
CA VAL A 10 -2.14 17.13 -20.82
C VAL A 10 -0.78 17.72 -21.14
N THR A 11 -0.69 19.04 -21.11
CA THR A 11 0.54 19.81 -21.32
C THR A 11 1.08 20.27 -19.96
N VAL A 12 2.40 20.25 -19.79
CA VAL A 12 3.10 20.89 -18.67
C VAL A 12 4.13 21.84 -19.28
N ASP A 13 4.13 23.11 -18.84
CA ASP A 13 5.00 24.18 -19.35
C ASP A 13 4.96 24.44 -20.87
N GLY A 14 3.86 24.04 -21.53
CA GLY A 14 3.63 24.30 -22.95
C GLY A 14 4.19 23.23 -23.90
N GLU A 15 4.86 22.20 -23.39
CA GLU A 15 5.27 21.03 -24.18
C GLU A 15 4.23 19.91 -24.04
N PRO A 16 3.78 19.29 -25.15
CA PRO A 16 2.90 18.12 -25.09
C PRO A 16 3.69 16.96 -24.48
N ILE A 17 3.22 16.47 -23.34
CA ILE A 17 3.76 15.23 -22.77
C ILE A 17 3.32 14.11 -23.70
N GLU A 18 4.26 13.54 -24.45
CA GLU A 18 4.05 12.24 -25.07
C GLU A 18 3.81 11.25 -23.93
N TRP A 19 2.55 10.85 -23.76
CA TRP A 19 2.17 9.79 -22.85
C TRP A 19 2.79 8.49 -23.37
N ARG A 20 4.04 8.23 -23.00
CA ARG A 20 4.55 6.88 -23.13
C ARG A 20 3.71 6.04 -22.17
N SER A 21 2.84 5.21 -22.75
CA SER A 21 1.90 4.33 -22.04
C SER A 21 2.59 3.45 -21.00
N ASP A 22 3.89 3.23 -21.12
CA ASP A 22 4.74 2.53 -20.17
C ASP A 22 4.94 3.32 -18.87
N LEU A 23 5.12 4.64 -18.89
CA LEU A 23 5.35 5.46 -17.70
C LEU A 23 4.08 5.65 -16.87
N LEU A 24 2.94 5.92 -17.51
CA LEU A 24 1.65 5.97 -16.80
C LEU A 24 1.23 4.58 -16.33
N GLY A 25 1.40 3.55 -17.16
CA GLY A 25 1.14 2.16 -16.81
C GLY A 25 2.00 1.70 -15.63
N ASN A 26 3.29 2.05 -15.63
CA ASN A 26 4.20 1.75 -14.52
C ASN A 26 3.86 2.56 -13.27
N TYR A 27 3.51 3.85 -13.40
CA TYR A 27 3.10 4.67 -12.27
C TYR A 27 1.79 4.17 -11.65
N LEU A 28 0.78 3.87 -12.46
CA LEU A 28 -0.49 3.30 -11.99
C LEU A 28 -0.31 1.88 -11.43
N SER A 29 0.55 1.06 -12.05
CA SER A 29 0.93 -0.25 -11.53
C SER A 29 1.66 -0.14 -10.20
N GLN A 30 2.55 0.83 -10.02
CA GLN A 30 3.32 1.05 -8.79
C GLN A 30 2.48 1.67 -7.66
N VAL A 31 1.63 2.65 -7.99
CA VAL A 31 0.69 3.28 -7.05
C VAL A 31 -0.40 2.30 -6.65
N GLY A 32 -0.94 1.54 -7.61
CA GLY A 32 -1.89 0.44 -7.36
C GLY A 32 -1.27 -0.66 -6.52
N SER A 33 -0.05 -1.11 -6.84
CA SER A 33 0.67 -2.14 -6.08
C SER A 33 0.91 -1.71 -4.64
N SER A 34 1.33 -0.47 -4.39
CA SER A 34 1.53 0.03 -3.02
C SER A 34 0.22 0.12 -2.23
N TYR A 35 -0.90 0.44 -2.90
CA TYR A 35 -2.22 0.48 -2.25
C TYR A 35 -2.71 -0.92 -1.89
N HIS A 36 -2.65 -1.87 -2.83
CA HIS A 36 -3.02 -3.27 -2.60
C HIS A 36 -2.17 -3.91 -1.51
N LEU A 37 -0.85 -3.73 -1.53
CA LEU A 37 0.04 -4.26 -0.47
C LEU A 37 -0.32 -3.73 0.93
N LYS A 38 -0.77 -2.47 1.06
CA LYS A 38 -1.24 -1.92 2.35
C LYS A 38 -2.54 -2.57 2.80
N GLN A 39 -3.45 -2.84 1.86
CA GLN A 39 -4.70 -3.55 2.14
C GLN A 39 -4.44 -5.01 2.53
N ASP A 40 -3.58 -5.70 1.80
CA ASP A 40 -3.22 -7.10 2.05
C ASP A 40 -2.52 -7.28 3.39
N LEU A 41 -1.57 -6.39 3.72
CA LEU A 41 -0.91 -6.35 5.03
C LEU A 41 -1.93 -6.18 6.16
N LEU A 42 -2.82 -5.20 6.05
CA LEU A 42 -3.82 -4.95 7.09
C LEU A 42 -4.87 -6.06 7.16
N GLY A 43 -5.29 -6.60 6.03
CA GLY A 43 -6.22 -7.72 5.95
C GLY A 43 -5.68 -8.95 6.66
N LEU A 44 -4.41 -9.30 6.41
CA LEU A 44 -3.76 -10.42 7.08
C LEU A 44 -3.62 -10.18 8.59
N LEU A 45 -3.17 -8.99 9.01
CA LEU A 45 -3.04 -8.66 10.43
C LEU A 45 -4.39 -8.62 11.16
N LEU A 46 -5.47 -8.21 10.48
CA LEU A 46 -6.84 -8.23 11.03
C LEU A 46 -7.34 -9.66 11.18
N ALA A 47 -7.17 -10.49 10.15
CA ALA A 47 -7.61 -11.88 10.16
C ALA A 47 -6.93 -12.73 11.24
N LEU A 48 -5.68 -12.39 11.59
CA LEU A 48 -4.90 -13.10 12.59
C LEU A 48 -4.85 -12.40 13.95
N SER A 49 -5.52 -11.24 14.11
CA SER A 49 -5.56 -10.52 15.39
C SER A 49 -6.22 -11.38 16.48
N PRO A 50 -5.71 -11.38 17.74
CA PRO A 50 -4.62 -10.56 18.27
C PRO A 50 -3.22 -11.21 18.15
N ASN A 51 -3.08 -12.29 17.38
CA ASN A 51 -1.85 -13.04 17.27
C ASN A 51 -0.76 -12.25 16.52
N VAL A 52 0.49 -12.58 16.82
CA VAL A 52 1.65 -12.07 16.10
C VAL A 52 1.79 -12.83 14.79
N VAL A 53 1.86 -12.09 13.69
CA VAL A 53 2.18 -12.62 12.36
C VAL A 53 3.67 -12.44 12.13
N SER A 54 4.37 -13.52 11.83
CA SER A 54 5.84 -13.48 11.74
C SER A 54 6.32 -12.72 10.50
N HIS A 55 7.57 -12.24 10.54
CA HIS A 55 8.19 -11.61 9.37
C HIS A 55 8.16 -12.54 8.14
N GLU A 56 8.45 -13.83 8.33
CA GLU A 56 8.44 -14.84 7.27
C GLU A 56 7.03 -15.05 6.67
N GLN A 57 6.00 -15.13 7.51
CA GLN A 57 4.62 -15.25 7.05
C GLN A 57 4.21 -14.02 6.23
N LEU A 58 4.60 -12.83 6.66
CA LEU A 58 4.27 -11.57 5.98
C LEU A 58 5.01 -11.43 4.66
N THR A 59 6.32 -11.69 4.61
CA THR A 59 7.11 -11.60 3.38
C THR A 59 6.69 -12.67 2.37
N SER A 60 6.35 -13.88 2.83
CA SER A 60 5.84 -14.96 2.00
C SER A 60 4.47 -14.62 1.40
N PHE A 61 3.52 -14.15 2.22
CA PHE A 61 2.18 -13.78 1.77
C PHE A 61 2.18 -12.60 0.80
N LEU A 62 2.94 -11.56 1.12
CA LEU A 62 3.01 -10.33 0.31
C LEU A 62 3.99 -10.44 -0.87
N GLN A 63 4.79 -11.50 -0.92
CA GLN A 63 5.84 -11.72 -1.94
C GLN A 63 6.86 -10.55 -2.01
N ILE A 64 7.31 -10.07 -0.85
CA ILE A 64 8.25 -8.95 -0.73
C ILE A 64 9.47 -9.29 0.14
N SER A 65 10.55 -8.51 0.03
CA SER A 65 11.69 -8.61 0.94
C SER A 65 11.37 -8.09 2.34
N VAL A 66 12.20 -8.46 3.33
CA VAL A 66 12.08 -7.96 4.72
C VAL A 66 12.21 -6.43 4.77
N ASP A 67 13.20 -5.85 4.07
CA ASP A 67 13.37 -4.38 4.01
C ASP A 67 12.15 -3.67 3.42
N SER A 68 11.52 -4.30 2.42
CA SER A 68 10.28 -3.81 1.82
C SER A 68 9.10 -3.92 2.78
N LEU A 69 9.05 -4.97 3.61
CA LEU A 69 8.03 -5.15 4.65
C LEU A 69 8.13 -4.04 5.70
N GLU A 70 9.32 -3.71 6.20
CA GLU A 70 9.50 -2.63 7.16
C GLU A 70 9.03 -1.27 6.60
N SER A 71 9.42 -0.99 5.36
CA SER A 71 8.99 0.21 4.62
C SER A 71 7.46 0.24 4.45
N LEU A 72 6.85 -0.89 4.09
CA LEU A 72 5.41 -1.03 3.91
C LEU A 72 4.67 -0.81 5.24
N VAL A 73 5.14 -1.41 6.34
CA VAL A 73 4.57 -1.23 7.68
C VAL A 73 4.64 0.24 8.11
N TYR A 74 5.79 0.89 7.91
CA TYR A 74 5.96 2.31 8.18
C TYR A 74 4.94 3.18 7.41
N GLN A 75 4.81 2.95 6.10
CA GLN A 75 3.84 3.67 5.26
C GLN A 75 2.39 3.40 5.65
N THR A 76 2.09 2.17 6.08
CA THR A 76 0.76 1.76 6.53
C THR A 76 0.39 2.47 7.83
N ARG A 77 1.27 2.47 8.83
CA ARG A 77 1.11 3.25 10.08
C ARG A 77 0.87 4.73 9.79
N ARG A 78 1.65 5.31 8.89
CA ARG A 78 1.47 6.72 8.48
C ARG A 78 0.10 6.96 7.85
N SER A 79 -0.39 6.02 7.04
CA SER A 79 -1.71 6.10 6.40
C SER A 79 -2.84 5.99 7.42
N MET A 80 -2.72 5.09 8.41
CA MET A 80 -3.70 4.92 9.49
C MET A 80 -3.90 6.18 10.34
N ARG A 81 -2.89 7.05 10.43
CA ARG A 81 -2.97 8.33 11.17
C ARG A 81 -3.71 9.43 10.40
N LYS A 82 -3.90 9.28 9.08
CA LYS A 82 -4.56 10.30 8.25
C LYS A 82 -6.04 10.44 8.61
N ARG A 83 -6.55 11.68 8.57
CA ARG A 83 -7.98 11.96 8.76
C ARG A 83 -8.79 11.20 7.70
N GLY A 84 -9.89 10.57 8.12
CA GLY A 84 -10.76 9.78 7.25
C GLY A 84 -10.29 8.34 7.01
N TYR A 85 -9.18 7.89 7.60
CA TYR A 85 -8.79 6.49 7.53
C TYR A 85 -9.75 5.62 8.39
N PRO A 86 -10.33 4.52 7.86
CA PRO A 86 -11.40 3.78 8.54
C PRO A 86 -11.03 3.21 9.92
N LEU A 87 -9.76 2.82 10.10
CA LEU A 87 -9.27 2.20 11.33
C LEU A 87 -8.58 3.19 12.28
N ARG A 88 -8.61 4.49 11.98
CA ARG A 88 -7.93 5.52 12.75
C ARG A 88 -8.48 5.58 14.18
N GLY A 89 -7.60 5.43 15.17
CA GLY A 89 -7.96 5.50 16.59
C GLY A 89 -8.70 4.27 17.09
N LEU A 90 -8.87 3.23 16.27
CA LEU A 90 -9.44 1.96 16.67
C LEU A 90 -8.35 0.93 16.93
N VAL A 91 -7.39 0.84 16.02
CA VAL A 91 -6.28 -0.12 16.10
C VAL A 91 -4.96 0.50 15.64
N GLU A 92 -3.86 -0.05 16.12
CA GLU A 92 -2.52 0.24 15.64
C GLU A 92 -1.70 -1.02 15.39
N ILE A 93 -0.76 -0.92 14.43
CA ILE A 93 0.20 -2.00 14.16
C ILE A 93 1.30 -1.90 15.20
N GLU A 94 1.43 -2.92 16.05
CA GLU A 94 2.51 -3.07 17.02
C GLU A 94 3.63 -3.95 16.45
N THR A 95 4.88 -3.56 16.72
CA THR A 95 6.06 -4.37 16.39
C THR A 95 6.43 -5.23 17.59
N ILE A 96 6.59 -6.53 17.38
CA ILE A 96 7.13 -7.45 18.37
C ILE A 96 8.55 -7.81 17.94
N ILE A 97 9.53 -7.33 18.70
CA ILE A 97 10.97 -7.44 18.38
C ILE A 97 11.32 -8.91 18.11
N ASN A 98 12.00 -9.17 16.99
CA ASN A 98 12.41 -10.49 16.50
C ASN A 98 11.27 -11.50 16.22
N ALA A 99 10.01 -11.12 16.32
CA ALA A 99 8.88 -11.99 16.01
C ALA A 99 8.14 -11.53 14.76
N GLY A 100 7.66 -10.28 14.73
CA GLY A 100 6.85 -9.78 13.62
C GLY A 100 5.93 -8.63 14.04
N TYR A 101 4.70 -8.66 13.53
CA TYR A 101 3.74 -7.58 13.71
C TYR A 101 2.38 -8.12 14.15
N ARG A 102 1.64 -7.32 14.91
CA ARG A 102 0.23 -7.59 15.24
C ARG A 102 -0.59 -6.31 15.21
N LEU A 103 -1.91 -6.43 15.07
CA LEU A 103 -2.82 -5.34 15.37
C LEU A 103 -3.24 -5.40 16.84
N LYS A 104 -3.21 -4.25 17.50
CA LYS A 104 -3.77 -4.06 18.85
C LYS A 104 -4.74 -2.88 18.88
N PRO A 105 -5.72 -2.87 19.81
CA PRO A 105 -6.56 -1.69 20.05
C PRO A 105 -5.75 -0.48 20.50
N VAL A 106 -6.24 0.73 20.19
CA VAL A 106 -5.72 1.98 20.76
C VAL A 106 -6.48 2.27 22.06
N GLU A 107 -5.76 2.52 23.16
CA GLU A 107 -6.32 2.90 24.48
C GLU A 107 -6.68 4.39 24.56
#